data_AF-A0A6J7BIB4-F1
#
_entry.id   AF-A0A6J7BIB4-F1
#
_cell.length_a   1.000
_cell.length_b   1.000
_cell.length_c   1.000
_cell.angle_alpha   90.00
_cell.angle_beta   90.00
_cell.angle_gamma   90.00
#
_symmetry.space_group_name_H-M   'P 1'
#
loop_
_entity.id
_entity.type
_entity.pdbx_description
1 polymer ?
#
loop_
_entity_poly.entity_id
_entity_poly.type
_entity_poly.pdbx_seq_one_letter_code
_entity_poly.pdbx_strand_id
1 'polypeptide(L)' 'MVKVVGDHRFAHLHLVPEGQQRWEEHITFREALRADLELKARYSEVKKELAKVHRDDREAYTDGKAEFIQSVLRMVN' A
#
# COMPACT_ATOMS: atom_id res chain seq x y z
N MET A 1 -6.17 -7.75 11.84
CA MET A 1 -7.52 -7.44 12.37
C MET A 1 -8.02 -6.13 11.78
N VAL A 2 -9.32 -5.97 11.54
CA VAL A 2 -9.93 -4.71 11.09
C VAL A 2 -10.92 -4.24 12.14
N LYS A 3 -10.74 -3.02 12.66
CA LYS A 3 -11.72 -2.38 13.53
C LYS A 3 -12.71 -1.62 12.67
N VAL A 4 -14.00 -1.89 12.86
CA VAL A 4 -15.12 -1.23 12.19
C VAL A 4 -15.88 -0.39 13.22
N VAL A 5 -16.27 0.83 12.86
CA VAL A 5 -17.09 1.75 13.67
C VAL A 5 -18.24 2.22 12.80
N GLY A 6 -19.48 1.89 13.17
CA GLY A 6 -20.63 2.00 12.27
C GLY A 6 -20.43 1.09 11.05
N ASP A 7 -20.61 1.65 9.85
CA ASP A 7 -20.38 0.93 8.58
C ASP A 7 -18.98 1.20 7.98
N HIS A 8 -18.10 1.86 8.74
CA HIS A 8 -16.78 2.28 8.25
C HIS A 8 -15.64 1.51 8.91
N ARG A 9 -14.71 0.98 8.09
CA ARG A 9 -13.44 0.43 8.56
C ARG A 9 -12.57 1.56 9.08
N PHE A 10 -12.40 1.60 10.40
CA PHE A 10 -11.67 2.66 11.10
C PHE A 10 -10.17 2.39 11.15
N ALA A 11 -9.77 1.13 11.39
CA ALA A 11 -8.36 0.78 11.51
C ALA A 11 -8.07 -0.64 10.99
N HIS A 12 -6.86 -0.82 10.46
CA HIS A 12 -6.30 -2.11 10.07
C HIS A 12 -5.06 -2.38 10.92
N LEU A 13 -5.11 -3.40 11.77
CA LEU A 13 -3.98 -3.87 12.55
C LEU A 13 -3.31 -5.05 11.85
N HIS A 14 -2.03 -4.88 11.52
CA HIS A 14 -1.15 -5.94 11.03
C HIS A 14 -0.28 -6.41 12.20
N LEU A 15 -0.38 -7.70 12.55
CA LEU A 15 0.53 -8.38 13.46
C LEU A 15 1.41 -9.28 12.59
N VAL A 16 2.72 -9.03 12.62
CA VAL A 16 3.70 -9.72 11.79
C VAL A 16 4.82 -10.21 12.71
N PRO A 17 5.23 -11.49 12.63
CA PRO A 17 6.40 -11.98 13.35
C PRO A 17 7.66 -11.18 13.03
N GLU A 18 8.57 -11.06 14.00
CA GLU A 18 9.86 -10.43 13.81
C GLU A 18 10.68 -11.16 12.73
N GLY A 19 11.46 -10.40 11.94
CA GLY A 19 12.31 -10.93 10.86
C GLY A 19 11.57 -11.37 9.59
N GLN A 20 10.26 -11.14 9.51
CA GLN A 20 9.50 -11.45 8.29
C GLN A 20 9.74 -10.37 7.22
N GLN A 21 10.11 -10.80 6.02
CA GLN A 21 10.35 -9.94 4.86
C GLN A 21 9.21 -8.95 4.60
N ARG A 22 7.96 -9.38 4.79
CA ARG A 22 6.78 -8.52 4.61
C ARG A 22 6.80 -7.28 5.51
N TRP A 23 7.32 -7.39 6.73
CA TRP A 23 7.46 -6.24 7.62
C TRP A 23 8.49 -5.25 7.08
N GLU A 24 9.64 -5.75 6.65
CA GLU A 24 10.72 -4.95 6.07
C GLU A 24 10.25 -4.24 4.80
N GLU A 25 9.58 -4.95 3.88
CA GLU A 25 8.99 -4.38 2.66
C GLU A 25 8.02 -3.24 2.96
N HIS A 26 7.17 -3.38 3.99
CA HIS A 26 6.26 -2.31 4.40
C HIS A 26 7.00 -1.06 4.89
N ILE A 27 8.08 -1.22 5.65
CA ILE A 27 8.88 -0.10 6.15
C ILE A 27 9.69 0.51 5.01
N THR A 28 10.40 -0.28 4.21
CA THR A 28 11.21 0.18 3.07
C THR A 28 10.36 0.98 2.08
N PHE A 29 9.19 0.46 1.70
CA PHE A 29 8.28 1.19 0.81
C PHE A 29 7.82 2.52 1.43
N ARG A 30 7.48 2.53 2.72
CA ARG A 30 7.08 3.77 3.42
C ARG A 30 8.18 4.82 3.41
N GLU A 31 9.42 4.42 3.71
CA GLU A 31 10.54 5.35 3.74
C GLU A 31 10.92 5.87 2.35
N ALA A 32 10.87 5.02 1.31
CA ALA A 32 11.06 5.44 -0.07
C ALA A 32 10.09 6.56 -0.50
N LEU A 33 8.80 6.40 -0.18
CA LEU A 33 7.79 7.44 -0.47
C LEU A 33 7.94 8.71 0.37
N ARG A 34 8.59 8.65 1.54
CA ARG A 34 8.84 9.82 2.39
C ARG A 34 10.06 10.61 1.90
N ALA A 35 11.06 9.92 1.38
CA ALA A 35 12.29 10.52 0.86
C ALA A 35 12.10 11.16 -0.53
N ASP A 36 11.13 10.69 -1.32
CA ASP A 36 10.93 11.12 -2.70
C ASP A 36 9.49 11.60 -2.96
N LEU A 37 9.36 12.91 -3.22
CA LEU A 37 8.07 13.55 -3.50
C LEU A 37 7.46 13.11 -4.85
N GLU A 38 8.28 12.77 -5.83
CA GLU A 38 7.82 12.29 -7.13
C GLU A 38 7.25 10.88 -7.03
N LEU A 39 7.95 9.97 -6.32
CA LEU A 39 7.42 8.62 -6.06
C LEU A 39 6.10 8.68 -5.28
N LYS A 40 6.00 9.57 -4.29
CA LYS A 40 4.75 9.82 -3.55
C LYS A 40 3.63 10.28 -4.48
N ALA A 41 3.90 11.23 -5.38
CA ALA A 41 2.93 11.74 -6.33
C ALA A 41 2.46 10.63 -7.29
N ARG A 42 3.40 9.86 -7.86
CA ARG A 42 3.09 8.72 -8.75
C ARG A 42 2.22 7.68 -8.05
N TYR A 43 2.55 7.30 -6.81
CA TYR A 43 1.73 6.34 -6.07
C TYR A 43 0.33 6.88 -5.74
N SER A 44 0.21 8.20 -5.52
CA SER A 44 -1.09 8.84 -5.34
C SER A 44 -1.97 8.69 -6.60
N GLU A 45 -1.41 8.93 -7.78
CA GLU A 45 -2.14 8.77 -9.04
C GLU A 45 -2.52 7.31 -9.31
N VAL A 46 -1.61 6.35 -9.08
CA VAL A 46 -1.95 4.91 -9.15
C VAL A 46 -3.17 4.59 -8.29
N LYS A 47 -3.20 5.05 -7.04
CA LYS A 47 -4.35 4.82 -6.15
C LYS A 47 -5.64 5.49 -6.65
N LYS A 48 -5.55 6.69 -7.23
CA LYS A 48 -6.73 7.39 -7.77
C LYS A 48 -7.30 6.65 -8.97
N GLU A 49 -6.46 6.22 -9.91
CA GLU A 49 -6.91 5.48 -11.09
C GLU A 49 -7.50 4.12 -10.70
N LEU A 50 -6.84 3.36 -9.83
CA LEU A 50 -7.39 2.10 -9.34
C LEU A 50 -8.72 2.28 -8.60
N ALA A 51 -8.89 3.36 -7.84
CA ALA A 51 -10.16 3.64 -7.17
C ALA A 51 -11.29 4.01 -8.14
N LYS A 52 -10.96 4.62 -9.30
CA LYS A 52 -11.93 4.88 -10.37
C LYS A 52 -12.34 3.58 -11.07
N VAL A 53 -11.37 2.73 -11.41
CA VAL A 53 -11.58 1.49 -12.18
C VAL A 53 -12.20 0.37 -11.34
N HIS A 54 -11.75 0.21 -10.09
CA HIS A 54 -12.15 -0.87 -9.19
C HIS A 54 -12.95 -0.35 -7.99
N ARG A 55 -13.94 0.50 -8.25
CA ARG A 55 -14.77 1.15 -7.20
C ARG A 55 -15.41 0.12 -6.26
N ASP A 56 -15.97 -0.93 -6.84
CA ASP A 56 -16.74 -1.96 -6.12
C ASP A 56 -15.94 -3.26 -5.95
N ASP A 57 -14.70 -3.30 -6.44
CA ASP A 57 -13.80 -4.44 -6.36
C ASP A 57 -12.54 -4.10 -5.54
N ARG A 58 -12.64 -4.36 -4.24
CA ARG A 58 -11.57 -4.05 -3.30
C ARG A 58 -10.33 -4.92 -3.48
N GLU A 59 -10.51 -6.16 -3.95
CA GLU A 59 -9.39 -7.09 -4.16
C GLU A 59 -8.58 -6.64 -5.36
N ALA A 60 -9.24 -6.35 -6.48
CA ALA A 60 -8.58 -5.80 -7.66
C ALA A 60 -7.90 -4.45 -7.39
N TYR A 61 -8.51 -3.57 -6.58
CA TYR A 61 -7.84 -2.36 -6.11
C TYR A 61 -6.56 -2.65 -5.32
N THR A 62 -6.59 -3.69 -4.47
CA THR A 62 -5.46 -4.04 -3.62
C THR A 62 -4.33 -4.63 -4.44
N ASP A 63 -4.66 -5.54 -5.34
CA ASP A 63 -3.71 -6.22 -6.23
C ASP A 63 -3.12 -5.27 -7.27
N GLY A 64 -3.92 -4.34 -7.81
CA GLY A 64 -3.45 -3.35 -8.77
C GLY A 64 -2.36 -2.41 -8.23
N LYS A 65 -2.24 -2.24 -6.91
CA LYS A 65 -1.13 -1.49 -6.30
C LYS A 65 0.18 -2.27 -6.28
N ALA A 66 0.12 -3.61 -6.36
CA ALA A 66 1.26 -4.49 -6.12
C ALA A 66 2.39 -4.23 -7.11
N GLU A 67 2.08 -4.02 -8.40
CA GLU A 67 3.10 -3.75 -9.42
C GLU A 67 3.95 -2.51 -9.09
N PHE A 68 3.29 -1.40 -8.72
CA PHE A 68 3.98 -0.17 -8.34
C PHE A 68 4.78 -0.33 -7.04
N ILE A 69 4.21 -1.01 -6.04
CA ILE A 69 4.92 -1.25 -4.77
C ILE A 69 6.20 -2.06 -5.03
N GLN A 70 6.08 -3.13 -5.82
CA GLN A 70 7.20 -4.01 -6.15
C GLN A 70 8.26 -3.30 -7.01
N SER A 71 7.88 -2.38 -7.89
CA SER A 71 8.86 -1.59 -8.64
C SER A 71 9.67 -0.66 -7.75
N VAL A 72 9.02 0.00 -6.77
CA VAL A 72 9.73 0.84 -5.79
C VAL A 72 10.66 0.01 -4.90
N LEU A 73 10.22 -1.15 -4.42
CA LEU A 73 11.05 -2.03 -3.59
C LEU A 73 12.33 -2.49 -4.33
N ARG A 74 12.23 -2.78 -5.63
CA ARG A 74 13.39 -3.13 -6.47
C ARG A 74 14.36 -1.98 -6.75
N MET A 75 13.95 -0.73 -6.55
CA MET A 75 14.83 0.43 -6.74
C MET A 75 15.68 0.73 -5.50
N VAL A 76 15.21 0.32 -4.33
CA VAL A 76 15.84 0.61 -3.03
C VAL A 76 16.71 -0.55 -2.55
N ASN A 77 16.39 -1.78 -2.96
CA ASN A 77 17.15 -2.99 -2.66
C ASN A 77 18.23 -3.28 -3.70
#